data_AF-A0A357KSK0-F1
#
_entry.id   AF-A0A357KSK0-F1
#
_cell.length_a   1.000
_cell.length_b   1.000
_cell.length_c   1.000
_cell.angle_alpha   90.00
_cell.angle_beta   90.00
_cell.angle_gamma   90.00
#
_symmetry.space_group_name_H-M   'P 1'
#
loop_
_entity.id
_entity.type
_entity.pdbx_description
1 polymer ?
#
loop_
_entity_poly.entity_id
_entity_poly.type
_entity_poly.pdbx_seq_one_letter_code
_entity_poly.pdbx_strand_id
1 'polypeptide(L)'
;MALLIGLPFAARPAREGSAPGARRLVIITPHNEQIRFEFGRAFSEWHAEQFGEPVFVDWRAPGGTSEIRRILEAQYTDAVRRGRLTPEGTLAPGAEPMPYDLFFGGGTFEPVDGIADSV
;
A
#
# COMPACT_ATOMS: atom_id res chain seq x y z
N MET A 1 -27.88 -21.99 27.33
CA MET A 1 -26.93 -22.30 26.24
C MET A 1 -26.86 -21.16 25.20
N ALA A 2 -26.89 -19.88 25.62
CA ALA A 2 -26.76 -18.73 24.71
C ALA A 2 -25.51 -17.87 25.01
N LEU A 3 -24.77 -18.20 26.07
CA LEU A 3 -23.61 -17.44 26.53
C LEU A 3 -22.30 -17.72 25.76
N LEU A 4 -22.27 -18.77 24.92
CA LEU A 4 -21.03 -19.22 24.26
C LEU A 4 -20.81 -18.65 22.85
N ILE A 5 -21.77 -17.89 22.30
CA ILE A 5 -21.66 -17.33 20.94
C ILE A 5 -21.17 -15.87 20.96
N GLY A 6 -21.37 -15.13 22.05
CA GLY A 6 -20.98 -13.70 22.12
C GLY A 6 -19.50 -13.44 22.38
N LEU A 7 -18.81 -14.40 23.02
CA LEU A 7 -17.44 -14.23 23.50
C LEU A 7 -16.39 -14.03 22.38
N PRO A 8 -16.41 -14.75 21.23
CA PRO A 8 -15.41 -14.56 20.18
C PRO A 8 -15.60 -13.26 19.38
N PHE A 9 -16.74 -12.56 19.52
CA PHE A 9 -16.97 -11.28 18.84
C PHE A 9 -16.47 -10.08 19.67
N ALA A 10 -16.56 -10.16 21.00
CA ALA A 10 -16.04 -9.14 21.91
C ALA A 10 -14.51 -9.19 22.05
N ALA A 11 -13.91 -10.38 21.92
CA ALA A 11 -12.47 -10.58 21.97
C ALA A 11 -11.80 -10.44 20.59
N ARG A 12 -12.44 -9.79 19.62
CA ARG A 12 -11.74 -9.35 18.41
C ARG A 12 -10.79 -8.25 18.89
N PRO A 13 -9.46 -8.45 18.92
CA PRO A 13 -8.56 -7.34 19.19
C PRO A 13 -8.94 -6.26 18.18
N ALA A 14 -9.28 -5.07 18.68
CA ALA A 14 -9.42 -3.90 17.83
C ALA A 14 -8.15 -3.92 16.99
N ARG A 15 -8.28 -4.06 15.66
CA ARG A 15 -7.13 -4.01 14.75
C ARG A 15 -6.35 -2.77 15.17
N GLU A 16 -5.17 -2.98 15.76
CA GLU A 16 -4.31 -1.89 16.20
C GLU A 16 -4.14 -0.98 14.99
N GLY A 17 -4.69 0.24 15.08
CA GLY A 17 -4.70 1.17 13.96
C GLY A 17 -6.02 1.44 13.22
N SER A 18 -7.15 0.81 13.58
CA SER A 18 -8.46 1.15 13.02
C SER A 18 -9.19 2.29 13.76
N ALA A 19 -8.59 2.87 14.81
CA ALA A 19 -9.17 3.99 15.52
C ALA A 19 -9.13 5.27 14.65
N PRO A 20 -10.19 6.10 14.64
CA PRO A 20 -10.16 7.40 14.01
C PRO A 20 -8.97 8.24 14.54
N GLY A 21 -8.08 8.68 13.65
CA GLY A 21 -6.87 9.44 13.99
C GLY A 21 -5.58 8.61 14.06
N ALA A 22 -5.63 7.28 13.94
CA ALA A 22 -4.43 6.47 13.84
C ALA A 22 -3.64 6.83 12.56
N ARG A 23 -2.31 6.97 12.68
CA ARG A 23 -1.43 7.15 11.53
C ARG A 23 -1.58 5.97 10.59
N ARG A 24 -1.84 6.24 9.32
CA ARG A 24 -2.07 5.23 8.29
C ARG A 24 -1.04 5.37 7.18
N LEU A 25 -0.49 4.25 6.75
CA LEU A 25 0.43 4.13 5.62
C LEU A 25 -0.18 3.16 4.61
N VAL A 26 -0.52 3.63 3.41
CA VAL A 26 -1.10 2.80 2.35
C VAL A 26 0.00 2.29 1.44
N ILE A 27 0.26 0.99 1.50
CA ILE A 27 1.34 0.34 0.74
C ILE A 27 0.75 -0.60 -0.31
N ILE A 28 1.14 -0.41 -1.57
CA ILE A 28 0.84 -1.35 -2.66
C ILE A 28 1.99 -2.33 -2.86
N THR A 29 1.71 -3.64 -2.96
CA THR A 29 2.75 -4.68 -2.91
C THR A 29 2.36 -5.98 -3.61
N PRO A 30 3.30 -6.69 -4.29
CA PRO A 30 3.08 -8.05 -4.79
C PRO A 30 3.38 -9.12 -3.72
N HIS A 31 3.81 -8.73 -2.52
CA HIS A 31 4.21 -9.67 -1.48
C HIS A 31 3.02 -10.42 -0.89
N ASN A 32 3.27 -11.65 -0.44
CA ASN A 32 2.26 -12.53 0.16
C ASN A 32 1.82 -12.05 1.57
N GLU A 33 0.83 -12.73 2.15
CA GLU A 33 0.27 -12.36 3.45
C GLU A 33 1.30 -12.45 4.60
N GLN A 34 2.19 -13.44 4.55
CA GLN A 34 3.20 -13.63 5.60
C GLN A 34 4.13 -12.42 5.69
N ILE A 35 4.70 -11.97 4.58
CA ILE A 35 5.58 -10.78 4.54
C ILE A 35 4.82 -9.56 5.05
N ARG A 36 3.58 -9.34 4.59
CA ARG A 36 2.78 -8.19 5.00
C ARG A 36 2.47 -8.20 6.49
N PHE A 37 2.21 -9.38 7.06
CA PHE A 37 1.98 -9.53 8.49
C PHE A 37 3.25 -9.23 9.30
N GLU A 38 4.38 -9.85 8.94
CA GLU A 38 5.66 -9.69 9.64
C GLU A 38 6.14 -8.24 9.59
N PHE A 39 6.16 -7.63 8.40
CA PHE A 39 6.59 -6.24 8.23
C PHE A 39 5.59 -5.25 8.85
N GLY A 40 4.29 -5.49 8.71
CA GLY A 40 3.27 -4.60 9.28
C GLY A 40 3.39 -4.53 10.80
N ARG A 41 3.53 -5.69 11.46
CA ARG A 41 3.74 -5.75 12.91
C ARG A 41 5.06 -5.10 13.31
N ALA A 42 6.18 -5.54 12.72
CA ALA A 42 7.51 -5.06 13.08
C ALA A 42 7.67 -3.55 12.85
N PHE A 43 7.11 -3.01 11.77
CA PHE A 43 7.17 -1.58 11.48
C PHE A 43 6.29 -0.78 12.44
N SER A 44 5.11 -1.28 12.81
CA SER A 44 4.25 -0.62 13.80
C SER A 44 4.92 -0.55 15.18
N GLU A 45 5.52 -1.66 15.63
CA GLU A 45 6.27 -1.74 16.90
C GLU A 45 7.47 -0.77 16.87
N TRP A 46 8.29 -0.83 15.83
CA TRP A 46 9.43 0.07 15.65
C TRP A 46 9.00 1.55 15.61
N HIS A 47 7.93 1.88 14.88
CA HIS A 47 7.46 3.26 14.77
C HIS A 47 6.95 3.78 16.11
N ALA A 48 6.28 2.94 16.91
CA ALA A 48 5.88 3.29 18.27
C ALA A 48 7.08 3.54 19.18
N GLU A 49 8.13 2.72 19.08
CA GLU A 49 9.37 2.90 19.85
C GLU A 49 10.13 4.18 19.45
N GLN A 50 10.16 4.51 18.16
CA GLN A 50 10.92 5.67 17.65
C GLN A 50 10.16 7.00 17.72
N PHE A 51 8.85 6.98 17.50
CA PHE A 51 8.03 8.19 17.32
C PHE A 51 6.90 8.32 18.36
N GLY A 52 6.75 7.36 19.27
CA GLY A 52 5.79 7.41 20.37
C GLY A 52 4.36 7.03 19.99
N GLU A 53 4.10 6.64 18.74
CA GLU A 53 2.79 6.21 18.26
C GLU A 53 2.92 5.06 17.24
N PRO A 54 2.04 4.05 17.23
CA PRO A 54 2.04 3.02 16.21
C PRO A 54 1.48 3.53 14.88
N VAL A 55 1.79 2.84 13.78
CA VAL A 55 1.26 3.13 12.45
C VAL A 55 0.53 1.93 11.88
N PHE A 56 -0.66 2.17 11.36
CA PHE A 56 -1.44 1.17 10.65
C PHE A 56 -1.00 1.07 9.20
N VAL A 57 -0.53 -0.09 8.78
CA VAL A 57 -0.22 -0.34 7.36
C VAL A 57 -1.46 -0.90 6.66
N ASP A 58 -2.01 -0.12 5.74
CA ASP A 58 -3.06 -0.57 4.82
C ASP A 58 -2.44 -1.19 3.57
N TRP A 59 -2.48 -2.52 3.52
CA TRP A 59 -1.91 -3.31 2.44
C TRP A 59 -2.84 -3.42 1.23
N ARG A 60 -2.33 -3.06 0.06
CA ARG A 60 -2.99 -3.19 -1.24
C ARG A 60 -2.19 -4.18 -2.09
N ALA A 61 -2.76 -5.34 -2.41
CA ALA A 61 -2.05 -6.38 -3.16
C ALA A 61 -2.82 -6.84 -4.41
N PRO A 62 -3.03 -5.96 -5.41
CA PRO A 62 -3.66 -6.34 -6.66
C PRO A 62 -2.65 -7.06 -7.56
N GLY A 63 -2.57 -8.39 -7.43
CA GLY A 63 -1.75 -9.22 -8.30
C GLY A 63 -0.23 -9.03 -8.09
N GLY A 64 0.52 -9.25 -9.18
CA GLY A 64 1.98 -9.19 -9.17
C GLY A 64 2.55 -7.83 -9.58
N THR A 65 3.88 -7.71 -9.57
CA THR A 65 4.62 -6.47 -9.89
C THR A 65 4.17 -5.83 -11.21
N SER A 66 4.01 -6.61 -12.28
CA SER A 66 3.61 -6.09 -13.60
C SER A 66 2.19 -5.53 -13.64
N GLU A 67 1.27 -6.10 -12.86
CA GLU A 67 -0.09 -5.58 -12.75
C GLU A 67 -0.11 -4.30 -11.93
N ILE A 68 0.59 -4.29 -10.80
CA ILE A 68 0.76 -3.09 -9.96
C ILE A 68 1.37 -1.95 -10.78
N ARG A 69 2.42 -2.22 -11.57
CA ARG A 69 3.04 -1.21 -12.43
C ARG A 69 2.03 -0.58 -13.39
N ARG A 70 1.24 -1.39 -14.10
CA ARG A 70 0.21 -0.88 -15.03
C ARG A 70 -0.84 -0.04 -14.32
N ILE A 71 -1.26 -0.45 -13.12
CA ILE A 71 -2.19 0.32 -12.29
C ILE A 71 -1.60 1.69 -11.92
N LEU A 72 -0.36 1.71 -11.42
CA LEU A 72 0.33 2.94 -11.04
C LEU A 72 0.55 3.85 -12.25
N GLU A 73 1.04 3.32 -13.37
CA GLU A 73 1.23 4.09 -14.60
C GLU A 73 -0.07 4.73 -15.08
N ALA A 74 -1.17 3.97 -15.12
CA ALA A 74 -2.47 4.50 -15.53
C ALA A 74 -2.97 5.60 -14.59
N GLN A 75 -2.88 5.41 -13.27
CA GLN A 75 -3.36 6.37 -12.28
C GLN A 75 -2.52 7.67 -12.26
N TYR A 76 -1.20 7.55 -12.32
CA TYR A 76 -0.30 8.72 -12.24
C TYR A 76 -0.28 9.47 -13.57
N THR A 77 -0.34 8.77 -14.70
CA THR A 77 -0.49 9.43 -16.02
C THR A 77 -1.81 10.19 -16.10
N ASP A 78 -2.91 9.61 -15.62
CA ASP A 78 -4.20 10.31 -15.56
C ASP A 78 -4.15 11.51 -14.61
N ALA A 79 -3.49 11.38 -13.45
CA ALA A 79 -3.31 12.49 -12.51
C ALA A 79 -2.52 13.65 -13.13
N VAL A 80 -1.45 13.37 -13.88
CA VAL A 80 -0.67 14.39 -14.60
C VAL A 80 -1.51 15.02 -15.70
N ARG A 81 -2.20 14.22 -16.51
CA ARG A 81 -3.07 14.70 -17.58
C ARG A 81 -4.18 15.62 -17.06
N ARG A 82 -4.72 15.34 -15.87
CA ARG A 82 -5.76 16.15 -15.21
C ARG A 82 -5.21 17.35 -14.43
N GLY A 83 -3.89 17.55 -14.42
CA GLY A 83 -3.25 18.63 -13.66
C GLY A 83 -3.33 18.44 -12.14
N ARG A 84 -3.61 17.22 -11.66
CA ARG A 84 -3.64 16.89 -10.23
C ARG A 84 -2.24 16.70 -9.67
N LEU A 85 -1.32 16.21 -10.50
CA LEU A 85 0.08 15.97 -10.18
C LEU A 85 0.94 16.62 -11.27
N THR A 86 2.03 17.29 -10.92
CA THR A 86 3.00 17.76 -11.92
C THR A 86 3.86 16.57 -12.40
N PRO A 87 4.48 16.65 -13.60
CA PRO A 87 5.42 15.62 -14.06
C PRO A 87 6.58 15.38 -13.08
N GLU A 88 6.93 16.38 -12.27
CA GLU A 88 7.97 16.31 -11.23
C GLU A 88 7.47 15.67 -9.93
N GLY A 89 6.20 15.25 -9.88
CA GLY A 89 5.61 14.56 -8.72
C GLY A 89 5.04 15.49 -7.64
N THR A 90 4.82 16.76 -7.94
CA THR A 90 4.20 17.70 -6.97
C THR A 90 2.69 17.70 -7.12
N LEU A 91 1.94 17.55 -6.02
CA LEU A 91 0.47 17.66 -6.07
C LEU A 91 0.04 19.11 -6.30
N ALA A 92 -0.99 19.31 -7.11
CA ALA A 92 -1.60 20.63 -7.27
C ALA A 92 -2.22 21.11 -5.94
N PRO A 93 -2.26 22.42 -5.68
CA PRO A 93 -2.88 22.95 -4.46
C PRO A 93 -4.34 22.49 -4.33
N GLY A 94 -4.68 21.89 -3.18
CA GLY A 94 -6.03 21.37 -2.92
C GLY A 94 -6.38 20.06 -3.64
N ALA A 95 -5.43 19.45 -4.35
CA ALA A 95 -5.62 18.11 -4.90
C ALA A 95 -5.71 17.06 -3.79
N GLU A 96 -6.67 16.14 -3.94
CA GLU A 96 -6.71 14.93 -3.11
C GLU A 96 -5.41 14.12 -3.28
N PRO A 97 -4.85 13.57 -2.18
CA PRO A 97 -3.65 12.75 -2.21
C PRO A 97 -3.73 11.60 -3.22
N MET A 98 -2.56 11.13 -3.65
CA MET A 98 -2.49 9.88 -4.39
C MET A 98 -2.92 8.73 -3.47
N PRO A 99 -3.53 7.67 -4.01
CA PRO A 99 -4.12 6.60 -3.20
C PRO A 99 -3.11 5.69 -2.51
N TYR A 100 -1.83 5.77 -2.86
CA TYR A 100 -0.76 4.94 -2.31
C TYR A 100 0.41 5.84 -1.88
N ASP A 101 0.98 5.55 -0.71
CA ASP A 101 2.13 6.26 -0.18
C ASP A 101 3.44 5.61 -0.63
N LEU A 102 3.45 4.27 -0.74
CA LEU A 102 4.63 3.49 -1.08
C LEU A 102 4.26 2.30 -1.96
N PHE A 103 5.10 2.05 -2.98
CA PHE A 103 5.17 0.75 -3.62
C PHE A 103 6.26 -0.09 -2.94
N PHE A 104 5.88 -1.19 -2.31
CA PHE A 104 6.81 -2.16 -1.72
C PHE A 104 6.83 -3.42 -2.57
N GLY A 105 7.78 -3.51 -3.49
CA GLY A 105 7.90 -4.66 -4.38
C GLY A 105 9.23 -4.64 -5.14
N GLY A 106 9.38 -5.59 -6.05
CA GLY A 106 10.58 -5.73 -6.86
C GLY A 106 10.42 -6.78 -7.95
N GLY A 107 11.55 -7.09 -8.59
CA GLY A 107 11.63 -7.98 -9.74
C GLY A 107 11.70 -7.21 -11.05
N THR A 108 12.59 -7.65 -11.94
CA THR A 108 12.71 -7.16 -13.30
C THR A 108 11.85 -8.02 -14.23
N PHE A 109 11.08 -7.38 -15.12
CA PHE A 109 10.80 -7.95 -16.43
C PHE A 109 10.52 -6.84 -17.43
N GLU A 110 11.49 -6.59 -18.32
CA GLU A 110 11.24 -6.02 -19.63
C GLU A 110 11.47 -7.15 -20.65
N PRO A 111 10.47 -7.55 -21.45
CA PRO A 111 10.73 -7.76 -22.86
C PRO A 111 10.93 -6.36 -23.44
N VAL A 112 12.15 -6.03 -23.82
CA VAL A 112 12.43 -4.87 -24.66
C VAL A 112 11.86 -5.20 -26.04
N ASP A 113 10.64 -4.76 -26.34
CA ASP A 113 10.11 -4.81 -27.70
C ASP A 113 10.84 -3.75 -28.53
N GLY A 114 11.95 -4.16 -29.13
CA GLY A 114 12.80 -3.26 -29.91
C GLY A 114 13.98 -3.87 -30.69
N ILE A 115 14.31 -5.16 -30.49
CA ILE A 115 15.25 -5.87 -31.39
C ILE A 115 14.47 -6.98 -32.08
N ALA A 116 13.74 -6.58 -33.12
CA ALA A 116 13.37 -7.49 -34.19
C ALA A 116 14.65 -8.00 -34.86
N ASP A 117 14.67 -9.30 -35.16
CA ASP A 117 15.43 -9.99 -36.21
C ASP A 117 16.73 -9.33 -36.69
N SER A 118 17.86 -9.83 -36.18
CA SER A 118 19.07 -10.06 -36.99
C SER A 118 20.08 -10.91 -36.21
N VAL A 119 20.06 -12.22 -36.40
CA VAL A 119 21.13 -13.11 -36.93
C VAL A 119 20.58 -14.53 -36.98
#